data_AF-A0A0F9CX82-F1
#
_entry.id   AF-A0A0F9CX82-F1
#
_cell.length_a   1.000
_cell.length_b   1.000
_cell.length_c   1.000
_cell.angle_alpha   90.00
_cell.angle_beta   90.00
_cell.angle_gamma   90.00
#
_symmetry.space_group_name_H-M   'P 1'
#
loop_
_entity.id
_entity.type
_entity.pdbx_description
1 polymer ?
#
loop_
_entity_poly.entity_id
_entity_poly.type
_entity_poly.pdbx_seq_one_letter_code
_entity_poly.pdbx_strand_id
1 'polypeptide(L)'
;MARDREPPHIRISYTSITPGDPEDPDSYEEDHGWIDEEGIEFEPDENDLEDGMTPSESIVDQTVQFLKDEGAMSPSSTAFHIGVWYSTEFQVTDYGTGEEEERSFHLKSFSPEEEAAIYKEVTRRH
;
A
#
# COMPACT_ATOMS: atom_id res chain seq x y z
N MET A 1 -14.81 -1.72 28.25
CA MET A 1 -15.13 -0.52 27.45
C MET A 1 -14.15 -0.49 26.28
N ALA A 2 -14.68 -0.30 25.06
CA ALA A 2 -14.01 -0.21 23.75
C ALA A 2 -13.17 -1.41 23.27
N ARG A 3 -13.82 -2.36 22.57
CA ARG A 3 -13.19 -3.31 21.64
C ARG A 3 -14.19 -3.61 20.52
N ASP A 4 -14.39 -2.65 19.63
CA ASP A 4 -15.26 -2.81 18.44
C ASP A 4 -14.66 -2.06 17.23
N ARG A 5 -13.33 -2.01 17.17
CA ARG A 5 -12.61 -1.51 16.00
C ARG A 5 -11.92 -2.71 15.38
N GLU A 6 -12.29 -3.01 14.14
CA GLU A 6 -11.59 -4.02 13.33
C GLU A 6 -10.10 -3.64 13.26
N PRO A 7 -9.18 -4.61 13.32
CA PRO A 7 -7.77 -4.34 13.20
C PRO A 7 -7.49 -3.60 11.89
N PRO A 8 -6.63 -2.56 11.92
CA PRO A 8 -6.21 -1.88 10.70
C PRO A 8 -5.52 -2.88 9.79
N HIS A 9 -5.87 -2.87 8.51
CA HIS A 9 -5.32 -3.81 7.54
C HIS A 9 -5.09 -3.17 6.18
N ILE A 10 -4.16 -3.73 5.41
CA ILE A 10 -3.87 -3.30 4.04
C ILE A 10 -4.33 -4.36 3.06
N ARG A 11 -5.23 -3.99 2.15
CA ARG A 11 -5.61 -4.84 1.00
C ARG A 11 -4.74 -4.51 -0.19
N ILE A 12 -4.37 -5.52 -0.96
CA ILE A 12 -3.43 -5.39 -2.05
C ILE A 12 -4.11 -5.80 -3.36
N SER A 13 -4.24 -4.85 -4.27
CA SER A 13 -4.67 -5.10 -5.64
C SER A 13 -3.50 -4.93 -6.61
N TYR A 14 -3.58 -5.57 -7.77
CA TYR A 14 -2.62 -5.38 -8.85
C TYR A 14 -3.31 -4.89 -10.12
N THR A 15 -2.52 -4.20 -10.93
CA THR A 15 -2.82 -3.88 -12.32
C THR A 15 -1.63 -4.33 -13.14
N SER A 16 -1.85 -5.20 -14.11
CA SER A 16 -0.83 -5.61 -15.07
C SER A 16 -1.22 -5.15 -16.47
N ILE A 17 -0.24 -4.70 -17.24
CA ILE A 17 -0.40 -4.25 -18.61
C ILE A 17 0.55 -5.05 -19.46
N THR A 18 -0.01 -5.84 -20.38
CA THR A 18 0.76 -6.55 -21.41
C THR A 18 0.72 -5.75 -22.70
N PRO A 19 1.88 -5.32 -23.23
CA PRO A 19 1.95 -4.74 -24.57
C PRO A 19 1.43 -5.75 -25.60
N GLY A 20 0.53 -5.28 -26.46
CA GLY A 20 -0.04 -6.08 -27.53
C GLY A 20 0.90 -6.22 -28.73
N ASP A 21 0.31 -6.46 -29.88
CA ASP A 21 1.07 -6.74 -31.10
C ASP A 21 2.01 -5.57 -31.47
N PRO A 22 3.30 -5.83 -31.79
CA PRO A 22 4.24 -4.76 -32.14
C PRO A 22 3.87 -4.01 -33.43
N GLU A 23 3.00 -4.56 -34.28
CA GLU A 23 2.46 -3.91 -35.47
C GLU A 23 1.27 -2.97 -35.16
N ASP A 24 0.67 -3.08 -33.95
CA ASP A 24 -0.41 -2.23 -33.46
C ASP A 24 -0.08 -1.72 -32.03
N PRO A 25 0.71 -0.64 -31.90
CA PRO A 25 1.24 -0.18 -30.61
C PRO A 25 0.18 0.37 -29.64
N ASP A 26 -1.05 0.55 -30.10
CA ASP A 26 -2.21 0.90 -29.27
C ASP A 26 -2.94 -0.34 -28.72
N SER A 27 -2.54 -1.55 -29.14
CA SER A 27 -3.01 -2.80 -28.57
C SER A 27 -2.28 -3.05 -27.25
N TYR A 28 -3.04 -3.15 -26.16
CA TYR A 28 -2.56 -3.60 -24.86
C TYR A 28 -3.68 -4.36 -24.16
N GLU A 29 -3.29 -5.31 -23.31
CA GLU A 29 -4.21 -6.04 -22.44
C GLU A 29 -3.99 -5.58 -21.00
N GLU A 30 -5.02 -5.00 -20.39
CA GLU A 30 -5.02 -4.65 -18.96
C GLU A 30 -5.72 -5.75 -18.17
N ASP A 31 -5.06 -6.25 -17.13
CA ASP A 31 -5.65 -7.16 -16.16
C ASP A 31 -5.58 -6.56 -14.75
N HIS A 32 -6.67 -6.70 -14.00
CA HIS A 32 -6.77 -6.19 -12.64
C HIS A 32 -7.28 -7.27 -11.71
N GLY A 33 -6.71 -7.34 -10.51
CA GLY A 33 -7.15 -8.32 -9.52
C GLY A 33 -6.71 -7.99 -8.11
N TRP A 34 -7.03 -8.91 -7.20
CA TRP A 34 -6.57 -8.86 -5.82
C TRP A 34 -5.41 -9.83 -5.63
N ILE A 35 -4.30 -9.31 -5.13
CA ILE A 35 -3.21 -10.14 -4.58
C ILE A 35 -3.66 -10.65 -3.21
N ASP A 36 -4.22 -9.74 -2.39
CA ASP A 36 -4.70 -10.05 -1.06
C ASP A 36 -5.96 -9.22 -0.75
N GLU A 37 -7.13 -9.86 -0.85
CA GLU A 37 -8.44 -9.23 -0.61
C GLU A 37 -8.78 -9.12 0.88
N GLU A 38 -8.28 -10.07 1.69
CA GLU A 38 -8.52 -10.10 3.14
C GLU A 38 -7.71 -9.01 3.85
N GLY A 39 -6.49 -8.79 3.36
CA GLY A 39 -5.55 -7.78 3.76
C GLY A 39 -4.63 -8.24 4.90
N ILE A 40 -3.49 -7.57 5.00
CA ILE A 40 -2.51 -7.78 6.06
C ILE A 40 -2.91 -6.94 7.26
N GLU A 41 -3.23 -7.60 8.37
CA GLU A 41 -3.61 -6.95 9.63
C GLU A 41 -2.38 -6.43 10.39
N PHE A 42 -2.54 -5.28 11.03
CA PHE A 42 -1.52 -4.64 11.86
C PHE A 42 -2.02 -4.53 13.29
N GLU A 43 -1.28 -5.15 14.20
CA GLU A 43 -1.50 -5.06 15.64
C GLU A 43 -0.30 -4.38 16.32
N PRO A 44 -0.51 -3.67 17.43
CA PRO A 44 0.59 -3.03 18.14
C PRO A 44 1.56 -4.10 18.66
N ASP A 45 2.84 -3.95 18.34
CA ASP A 45 3.89 -4.89 18.78
C ASP A 45 4.17 -4.71 20.28
N GLU A 46 4.29 -5.83 21.00
CA GLU A 46 4.50 -5.80 22.45
C GLU A 46 5.84 -5.13 22.83
N ASN A 47 6.89 -5.28 22.01
CA ASN A 47 8.20 -4.67 22.29
C ASN A 47 8.16 -3.15 22.08
N ASP A 48 7.45 -2.66 21.06
CA ASP A 48 7.27 -1.20 20.86
C ASP A 48 6.54 -0.56 22.05
N LEU A 49 5.53 -1.25 22.59
CA LEU A 49 4.82 -0.82 23.79
C LEU A 49 5.74 -0.81 25.02
N GLU A 50 6.64 -1.78 25.15
CA GLU A 50 7.65 -1.83 26.21
C GLU A 50 8.70 -0.70 26.08
N ASP A 51 9.04 -0.29 24.85
CA ASP A 51 9.92 0.86 24.59
C ASP A 51 9.21 2.22 24.82
N GLY A 52 7.91 2.19 25.11
CA GLY A 52 7.11 3.35 25.47
C GLY A 52 6.36 4.00 24.30
N MET A 53 6.27 3.32 23.15
CA MET A 53 5.40 3.76 22.06
C MET A 53 3.93 3.56 22.41
N THR A 54 3.07 4.39 21.82
CA THR A 54 1.63 4.13 21.85
C THR A 54 1.24 3.03 20.85
N PRO A 55 0.11 2.33 21.05
CA PRO A 55 -0.38 1.33 20.10
C PRO A 55 -0.50 1.87 18.66
N SER A 56 -0.98 3.10 18.50
CA SER A 56 -1.10 3.73 17.18
C SER A 56 0.26 4.06 16.56
N GLU A 57 1.27 4.42 17.35
CA GLU A 57 2.64 4.65 16.84
C GLU A 57 3.28 3.36 16.33
N SER A 58 3.13 2.25 17.06
CA SER A 58 3.62 0.94 16.62
C SER A 58 2.94 0.49 15.31
N ILE A 59 1.61 0.62 15.22
CA ILE A 59 0.85 0.30 14.00
C ILE A 59 1.32 1.15 12.81
N VAL A 60 1.53 2.46 13.03
CA VAL A 60 2.00 3.37 11.99
C VAL A 60 3.41 3.01 11.54
N ASP A 61 4.33 2.74 12.46
CA ASP A 61 5.70 2.35 12.11
C ASP A 61 5.72 1.06 11.29
N GLN A 62 5.05 0.01 11.78
CA GLN A 62 4.94 -1.27 11.06
C GLN A 62 4.34 -1.10 9.66
N THR A 63 3.28 -0.30 9.54
CA THR A 63 2.63 -0.02 8.26
C THR A 63 3.57 0.70 7.30
N VAL A 64 4.30 1.71 7.79
CA VAL A 64 5.25 2.47 6.97
C VAL A 64 6.43 1.60 6.54
N GLN A 65 6.94 0.74 7.43
CA GLN A 65 7.99 -0.24 7.07
C GLN A 65 7.48 -1.19 6.00
N PHE A 66 6.28 -1.76 6.18
CA PHE A 66 5.66 -2.65 5.20
C PHE A 66 5.54 -2.00 3.81
N LEU A 67 5.03 -0.76 3.73
CA LEU A 67 4.94 -0.02 2.47
C LEU A 67 6.31 0.25 1.86
N LYS A 68 7.34 0.52 2.67
CA LYS A 68 8.72 0.72 2.19
C LYS A 68 9.35 -0.56 1.66
N ASP A 69 9.19 -1.68 2.36
CA ASP A 69 9.69 -2.98 1.94
C ASP A 69 9.05 -3.44 0.62
N GLU A 70 7.75 -3.16 0.45
CA GLU A 70 7.04 -3.42 -0.81
C GLU A 70 7.34 -2.39 -1.92
N GLY A 71 8.03 -1.29 -1.61
CA GLY A 71 8.30 -0.20 -2.55
C GLY A 71 7.08 0.68 -2.89
N ALA A 72 6.01 0.60 -2.09
CA ALA A 72 4.76 1.32 -2.23
C ALA A 72 4.86 2.76 -1.70
N MET A 73 5.69 3.57 -2.36
CA MET A 73 6.02 4.93 -1.90
C MET A 73 5.28 6.04 -2.67
N SER A 74 4.46 5.68 -3.66
CA SER A 74 3.70 6.62 -4.48
C SER A 74 2.28 6.77 -3.93
N PRO A 75 1.93 7.88 -3.25
CA PRO A 75 0.56 8.08 -2.79
C PRO A 75 -0.36 8.37 -3.98
N SER A 76 -1.60 7.89 -3.91
CA SER A 76 -2.63 8.17 -4.92
C SER A 76 -3.07 9.63 -4.98
N SER A 77 -2.70 10.43 -3.99
CA SER A 77 -2.96 11.86 -3.93
C SER A 77 -1.77 12.66 -3.45
N THR A 78 -1.57 13.82 -4.08
CA THR A 78 -0.52 14.79 -3.74
C THR A 78 -0.80 15.56 -2.45
N ALA A 79 -2.02 15.48 -1.93
CA ALA A 79 -2.41 16.06 -0.65
C ALA A 79 -3.10 15.01 0.21
N PHE A 80 -2.89 15.10 1.53
CA PHE A 80 -3.53 14.19 2.48
C PHE A 80 -5.05 14.34 2.48
N HIS A 81 -5.73 13.21 2.40
CA HIS A 81 -7.12 13.02 2.80
C HIS A 81 -7.30 11.60 3.35
N ILE A 82 -8.40 11.34 4.04
CA ILE A 82 -8.76 9.99 4.48
C ILE A 82 -8.97 9.10 3.25
N GLY A 83 -8.45 7.88 3.29
CA GLY A 83 -8.53 6.91 2.20
C GLY A 83 -7.48 7.09 1.11
N VAL A 84 -6.35 7.75 1.39
CA VAL A 84 -5.17 7.69 0.51
C VAL A 84 -4.64 6.27 0.51
N TRP A 85 -4.38 5.75 -0.67
CA TRP A 85 -3.73 4.46 -0.92
C TRP A 85 -2.37 4.72 -1.56
N TYR A 86 -1.51 3.71 -1.54
CA TYR A 86 -0.14 3.82 -2.05
C TYR A 86 0.07 2.80 -3.15
N SER A 87 0.89 3.12 -4.15
CA SER A 87 1.29 2.17 -5.17
C SER A 87 2.80 2.05 -5.29
N THR A 88 3.22 0.92 -5.83
CA THR A 88 4.54 0.80 -6.46
C THR A 88 4.56 1.60 -7.76
N GLU A 89 5.75 1.80 -8.33
CA GLU A 89 5.84 2.14 -9.75
C GLU A 89 5.54 0.90 -10.61
N PHE A 90 5.17 1.09 -11.87
CA PHE A 90 5.12 -0.02 -12.84
C PHE A 90 6.51 -0.64 -12.98
N GLN A 91 6.58 -1.95 -12.81
CA GLN A 91 7.81 -2.72 -12.96
C GLN A 91 7.61 -3.81 -13.99
N VAL A 92 8.59 -3.99 -14.87
CA VAL A 92 8.59 -5.07 -15.86
C VAL A 92 8.65 -6.42 -15.15
N THR A 93 7.57 -7.20 -15.23
CA THR A 93 7.44 -8.55 -14.67
C THR A 93 7.92 -9.60 -15.66
N ASP A 94 7.67 -9.41 -16.96
CA ASP A 94 8.13 -10.30 -18.03
C ASP A 94 8.84 -9.51 -19.14
N TYR A 95 10.17 -9.70 -19.25
CA TYR A 95 10.99 -9.05 -20.27
C TYR A 95 10.80 -9.61 -21.69
N GLY A 96 10.12 -10.75 -21.84
CA GLY A 96 9.83 -11.38 -23.12
C GLY A 96 8.61 -10.76 -23.80
N THR A 97 7.57 -10.46 -23.04
CA THR A 97 6.34 -9.78 -23.51
C THR A 97 6.38 -8.27 -23.27
N GLY A 98 7.23 -7.80 -22.35
CA GLY A 98 7.21 -6.42 -21.88
C GLY A 98 6.08 -6.16 -20.90
N GLU A 99 5.52 -7.19 -20.26
CA GLU A 99 4.48 -7.05 -19.24
C GLU A 99 5.00 -6.22 -18.06
N GLU A 100 4.20 -5.24 -17.65
CA GLU A 100 4.47 -4.38 -16.51
C GLU A 100 3.36 -4.53 -15.46
N GLU A 101 3.72 -4.63 -14.18
CA GLU A 101 2.78 -4.71 -13.06
C GLU A 101 2.95 -3.52 -12.10
N GLU A 102 1.84 -2.97 -11.65
CA GLU A 102 1.74 -2.03 -10.53
C GLU A 102 0.89 -2.64 -9.41
N ARG A 103 1.32 -2.47 -8.17
CA ARG A 103 0.57 -2.90 -6.98
C ARG A 103 0.03 -1.71 -6.23
N SER A 104 -1.20 -1.80 -5.78
CA SER A 104 -1.91 -0.78 -5.01
C SER A 104 -2.27 -1.30 -3.61
N PHE A 105 -1.95 -0.53 -2.59
CA PHE A 105 -2.05 -0.84 -1.17
C PHE A 105 -3.08 0.07 -0.51
N HIS A 106 -4.22 -0.51 -0.14
CA HIS A 106 -5.39 0.21 0.37
C HIS A 106 -5.46 0.11 1.89
N LEU A 107 -5.26 1.24 2.57
CA LEU A 107 -5.45 1.34 4.02
C LEU A 107 -6.93 1.16 4.39
N LYS A 108 -7.24 0.20 5.27
CA LYS A 108 -8.58 -0.05 5.81
C LYS A 108 -8.56 -0.11 7.33
N SER A 109 -9.63 0.40 7.95
CA SER A 109 -9.82 0.42 9.41
C SER A 109 -8.75 1.19 10.20
N PHE A 110 -7.88 1.97 9.55
CA PHE A 110 -7.00 2.95 10.17
C PHE A 110 -7.81 4.16 10.68
N SER A 111 -7.30 4.79 11.73
CA SER A 111 -7.86 6.03 12.26
C SER A 111 -7.35 7.19 11.43
N PRO A 112 -8.07 8.33 11.40
CA PRO A 112 -7.61 9.50 10.67
C PRO A 112 -6.22 9.99 11.10
N GLU A 113 -5.86 9.81 12.37
CA GLU A 113 -4.56 10.19 12.92
C GLU A 113 -3.44 9.26 12.43
N GLU A 114 -3.71 7.95 12.37
CA GLU A 114 -2.76 6.96 11.84
C GLU A 114 -2.55 7.17 10.33
N GLU A 115 -3.63 7.36 9.55
CA GLU A 115 -3.51 7.64 8.10
C GLU A 115 -2.70 8.92 7.83
N ALA A 116 -2.92 9.97 8.63
CA ALA A 116 -2.17 11.22 8.50
C ALA A 116 -0.68 11.03 8.83
N ALA A 117 -0.37 10.21 9.85
CA ALA A 117 0.99 9.89 10.23
C ALA A 117 1.70 9.06 9.16
N ILE A 118 1.05 8.01 8.64
CA ILE A 118 1.57 7.19 7.53
C ILE A 118 1.84 8.07 6.32
N TYR A 119 0.87 8.89 5.91
CA TYR A 119 1.03 9.79 4.77
C TYR A 119 2.22 10.72 4.94
N LYS A 120 2.34 11.32 6.13
CA LYS A 120 3.44 12.23 6.44
C LYS A 120 4.80 11.54 6.34
N GLU A 121 4.92 10.31 6.84
CA GLU A 121 6.18 9.57 6.81
C GLU A 121 6.53 9.05 5.41
N VAL A 122 5.56 8.56 4.63
CA VAL A 122 5.78 8.11 3.24
C VAL A 122 6.14 9.29 2.32
N THR A 123 5.48 10.45 2.48
CA THR A 123 5.72 11.63 1.62
C THR A 123 6.87 12.52 2.08
N ARG A 124 7.53 12.17 3.19
CA ARG A 124 8.68 12.92 3.70
C ARG A 124 9.85 12.77 2.72
N ARG A 125 10.11 13.82 1.94
CA ARG A 125 11.29 13.88 1.04
C ARG A 125 12.56 13.53 1.81
N HIS A 126 13.23 12.45 1.39
CA HIS A 126 14.63 12.16 1.72
C HIS A 126 15.58 13.13 1.03
#